data_AF-A0A378MYH5-F1
#
_entry.id   AF-A0A378MYH5-F1
#
_cell.length_a   1.000
_cell.length_b   1.000
_cell.length_c   1.000
_cell.angle_alpha   90.00
_cell.angle_beta   90.00
_cell.angle_gamma   90.00
#
_symmetry.space_group_name_H-M   'P 1'
#
loop_
_entity.id
_entity.type
_entity.pdbx_description
1 polymer ?
#
loop_
_entity_poly.entity_id
_entity_poly.type
_entity_poly.pdbx_seq_one_letter_code
_entity_poly.pdbx_strand_id
1 'polypeptide(L)'
;MFDILFPAWLAGVLLAFITAPLGAFVVWRKMAYFGDTLSHSALLGVALGIFLELDPYLAVIGMTILLALLLVWLEQKTNYSVDTVLGIIAHTSLSLG
;
A
#
# COMPACT_ATOMS: atom_id res chain seq x y z
N MET A 1 8.63 28.48 17.79
CA MET A 1 7.67 27.36 17.93
C MET A 1 6.64 27.37 16.80
N PHE A 2 6.05 28.52 16.47
CA PHE A 2 5.15 28.67 15.33
C PHE A 2 5.79 28.32 13.97
N ASP A 3 7.07 28.67 13.75
CA ASP A 3 7.77 28.40 12.48
C ASP A 3 8.00 26.92 12.16
N ILE A 4 7.95 26.06 13.17
CA ILE A 4 8.09 24.60 13.01
C ILE A 4 6.70 23.95 12.91
N LEU A 5 5.74 24.45 13.70
CA LEU A 5 4.38 23.91 13.73
C LEU A 5 3.61 24.23 12.45
N PHE A 6 3.73 25.45 11.93
CA PHE A 6 2.95 25.92 10.79
C PHE A 6 3.20 25.11 9.51
N PRO A 7 4.45 24.88 9.05
CA PRO A 7 4.70 24.04 7.88
C PRO A 7 4.32 22.57 8.10
N ALA A 8 4.50 22.02 9.31
CA ALA A 8 4.09 20.65 9.62
C ALA A 8 2.57 20.49 9.56
N TRP A 9 1.82 21.45 10.09
CA TRP A 9 0.36 21.46 10.06
C TRP A 9 -0.17 21.63 8.63
N LEU A 10 0.44 22.54 7.86
CA LEU A 10 0.09 22.76 6.46
C LEU A 10 0.37 21.51 5.60
N ALA A 11 1.53 20.87 5.78
CA ALA A 11 1.87 19.63 5.10
C ALA A 11 0.89 18.50 5.46
N GLY A 12 0.48 18.39 6.72
CA GLY A 12 -0.51 17.41 7.16
C GLY A 12 -1.88 17.60 6.51
N VAL A 13 -2.37 18.84 6.44
CA VAL A 13 -3.67 19.14 5.79
C VAL A 13 -3.60 18.88 4.29
N LEU A 14 -2.54 19.32 3.62
CA LEU A 14 -2.34 19.05 2.19
C LEU A 14 -2.26 17.54 1.91
N LEU A 15 -1.50 16.80 2.71
CA LEU A 15 -1.37 15.35 2.57
C LEU A 15 -2.71 14.65 2.79
N ALA A 16 -3.49 15.05 3.80
CA ALA A 16 -4.82 14.49 4.06
C ALA A 16 -5.77 14.74 2.89
N PHE A 17 -5.77 15.95 2.31
CA PHE A 17 -6.59 16.27 1.14
C PHE A 17 -6.22 15.44 -0.10
N ILE A 18 -4.95 15.10 -0.28
CA ILE A 18 -4.50 14.28 -1.41
C ILE A 18 -4.78 12.79 -1.16
N THR A 19 -4.53 12.31 0.06
CA THR A 19 -4.64 10.88 0.39
C THR A 19 -6.07 10.43 0.68
N ALA A 20 -6.95 11.29 1.20
CA ALA A 20 -8.35 10.97 1.47
C ALA A 20 -9.16 10.51 0.23
N PRO A 21 -9.13 11.22 -0.92
CA PRO A 21 -9.82 10.76 -2.13
C PRO A 21 -9.18 9.50 -2.72
N LEU A 22 -7.85 9.37 -2.65
CA LEU A 22 -7.13 8.15 -3.05
C LEU A 22 -7.59 6.94 -2.21
N GLY A 23 -7.69 7.10 -0.89
CA GLY A 23 -8.18 6.06 0.01
C GLY A 23 -9.64 5.68 -0.26
N ALA A 24 -10.51 6.66 -0.49
CA ALA A 24 -11.91 6.41 -0.85
C ALA A 24 -12.02 5.62 -2.18
N PHE A 25 -11.19 5.94 -3.17
CA PHE A 25 -11.14 5.23 -4.45
C PHE A 25 -10.66 3.78 -4.29
N VAL A 26 -9.64 3.55 -3.45
CA VAL A 26 -9.13 2.20 -3.14
C VAL A 26 -10.19 1.33 -2.46
N VAL A 27 -10.94 1.89 -1.51
CA VAL A 27 -12.05 1.19 -0.84
C VAL A 27 -13.19 0.90 -1.83
N TRP A 28 -13.56 1.87 -2.67
CA TRP A 28 -14.65 1.72 -3.62
C TRP A 28 -14.37 0.62 -4.67
N ARG A 29 -13.09 0.38 -4.99
CA ARG A 29 -12.66 -0.69 -5.91
C ARG A 29 -12.51 -2.06 -5.25
N LYS A 30 -12.97 -2.26 -4.00
CA LYS A 30 -12.76 -3.48 -3.18
C LYS A 30 -11.27 -3.85 -2.99
N MET A 31 -10.35 -2.89 -3.12
CA MET A 31 -8.91 -3.09 -2.98
C MET A 31 -8.42 -2.79 -1.55
N ALA A 32 -9.17 -3.19 -0.51
CA ALA A 32 -8.82 -2.89 0.88
C ALA A 32 -7.41 -3.44 1.28
N TYR A 33 -7.01 -4.58 0.69
CA TYR A 33 -5.70 -5.20 0.91
C TYR A 33 -4.54 -4.55 0.12
N PHE A 34 -4.84 -3.67 -0.84
CA PHE A 34 -3.83 -3.00 -1.66
C PHE A 34 -3.02 -2.00 -0.84
N GLY A 35 -3.67 -1.28 0.09
CA GLY A 35 -2.99 -0.35 0.99
C GLY A 35 -2.10 -1.04 2.02
N ASP A 36 -2.53 -2.19 2.54
CA ASP A 36 -1.77 -2.97 3.54
C ASP A 36 -0.52 -3.62 2.93
N THR A 37 -0.68 -4.23 1.75
CA THR A 37 0.43 -4.81 0.99
C THR A 37 1.43 -3.76 0.50
N LEU A 38 0.96 -2.58 0.04
CA LEU A 38 1.85 -1.47 -0.32
C LEU A 38 2.64 -0.93 0.88
N SER A 39 2.04 -0.86 2.06
CA SER A 39 2.70 -0.35 3.27
C SER A 39 3.86 -1.26 3.70
N HIS A 40 3.66 -2.59 3.67
CA HIS A 40 4.73 -3.56 3.93
C HIS A 40 5.79 -3.59 2.82
N SER A 41 5.35 -3.42 1.58
CA SER A 41 6.23 -3.36 0.41
C SER A 41 7.15 -2.14 0.42
N ALA A 42 6.70 -1.00 0.95
CA ALA A 42 7.51 0.20 1.08
C ALA A 42 8.71 -0.04 2.02
N LEU A 43 8.53 -0.79 3.13
CA LEU A 43 9.62 -1.16 4.04
C LEU A 43 10.67 -2.04 3.34
N LEU A 44 10.22 -3.01 2.53
CA LEU A 44 11.12 -3.82 1.70
C LEU A 44 11.87 -2.96 0.67
N GLY A 45 11.20 -1.98 0.06
CA GLY A 45 11.79 -1.02 -0.87
C GLY A 45 12.88 -0.17 -0.22
N VAL A 46 12.65 0.32 1.02
CA VAL A 46 13.67 1.04 1.80
C VAL A 46 14.87 0.14 2.08
N ALA A 47 14.62 -1.08 2.56
CA ALA A 47 15.69 -2.03 2.88
C ALA A 47 16.55 -2.38 1.66
N LEU A 48 15.93 -2.58 0.49
CA LEU A 48 16.63 -2.80 -0.77
C LEU A 48 17.38 -1.55 -1.25
N GLY A 49 16.80 -0.36 -1.10
CA GLY A 49 17.46 0.90 -1.46
C GLY A 49 18.76 1.11 -0.68
N ILE A 50 18.71 0.87 0.63
CA ILE A 50 19.90 0.92 1.50
C ILE A 50 20.91 -0.16 1.09
N PHE A 51 20.45 -1.38 0.79
CA PHE A 51 21.34 -2.49 0.41
C PHE A 51 22.05 -2.27 -0.94
N LEU A 52 21.39 -1.64 -1.91
CA LEU A 52 21.96 -1.34 -3.22
C LEU A 52 22.77 -0.02 -3.26
N GLU A 53 22.95 0.68 -2.14
CA GLU A 53 23.56 2.03 -2.07
C GLU A 53 22.92 3.05 -3.03
N LEU A 54 21.65 2.82 -3.39
CA LEU A 54 20.86 3.74 -4.21
C LEU A 54 20.13 4.73 -3.33
N ASP A 55 19.73 5.87 -3.88
CA ASP A 55 18.88 6.81 -3.16
C ASP A 55 17.62 6.07 -2.67
N PRO A 56 17.38 6.00 -1.34
CA PRO A 56 16.24 5.29 -0.78
C PRO A 56 14.91 5.77 -1.35
N TYR A 57 14.80 7.05 -1.73
CA TYR A 57 13.59 7.58 -2.34
C TYR A 57 13.32 6.95 -3.72
N LEU A 58 14.35 6.84 -4.56
CA LEU A 58 14.22 6.22 -5.89
C LEU A 58 13.93 4.73 -5.78
N ALA A 59 14.60 4.04 -4.86
CA ALA A 59 14.40 2.61 -4.62
C ALA A 59 12.97 2.31 -4.11
N VAL A 60 12.46 3.10 -3.18
CA VAL A 60 11.09 2.97 -2.67
C VAL A 60 10.09 3.22 -3.78
N ILE A 61 10.22 4.31 -4.54
CA ILE A 61 9.30 4.60 -5.66
C ILE A 61 9.33 3.45 -6.67
N GLY A 62 10.51 2.98 -7.06
CA GLY A 62 10.68 1.88 -8.00
C GLY A 62 10.01 0.59 -7.51
N MET A 63 10.26 0.19 -6.25
CA MET A 63 9.65 -1.01 -5.69
C MET A 63 8.14 -0.89 -5.48
N THR A 64 7.67 0.28 -5.06
CA THR A 64 6.25 0.53 -4.86
C THR A 64 5.48 0.45 -6.18
N ILE A 65 6.05 1.00 -7.27
CA ILE A 65 5.47 0.89 -8.62
C ILE A 65 5.50 -0.55 -9.12
N LEU A 66 6.63 -1.26 -8.96
CA LEU A 66 6.77 -2.65 -9.36
C LEU A 66 5.73 -3.54 -8.68
N LEU A 67 5.57 -3.39 -7.36
CA LEU A 67 4.63 -4.18 -6.57
C LEU A 67 3.18 -3.78 -6.83
N ALA A 68 2.89 -2.49 -7.05
CA ALA A 68 1.58 -2.04 -7.49
C ALA A 68 1.19 -2.65 -8.86
N LEU A 69 2.11 -2.67 -9.84
CA LEU A 69 1.88 -3.30 -11.14
C LEU A 69 1.69 -4.81 -11.01
N LEU A 70 2.50 -5.48 -10.19
CA LEU A 70 2.41 -6.91 -9.96
C LEU A 70 1.08 -7.29 -9.28
N LEU A 71 0.64 -6.48 -8.30
CA LEU A 71 -0.66 -6.63 -7.67
C LEU A 71 -1.81 -6.40 -8.64
N VAL A 72 -1.78 -5.34 -9.46
CA VAL A 72 -2.81 -5.07 -10.46
C VAL A 72 -2.84 -6.17 -11.52
N TRP A 73 -1.69 -6.68 -11.95
CA TRP A 73 -1.63 -7.80 -12.89
C TRP A 73 -2.20 -9.09 -12.29
N LEU A 74 -1.91 -9.35 -11.00
CA LEU A 74 -2.44 -10.48 -10.26
C LEU A 74 -3.96 -10.34 -10.02
N GLU A 75 -4.43 -9.13 -9.71
CA GLU A 75 -5.85 -8.77 -9.60
C GLU A 75 -6.58 -9.00 -10.93
N GLN A 76 -5.99 -8.56 -12.06
CA GLN A 76 -6.56 -8.75 -13.40
C GLN A 76 -6.56 -10.21 -13.86
N LYS A 77 -5.59 -11.03 -13.44
CA LYS A 77 -5.56 -12.47 -13.77
C LYS A 77 -6.50 -13.31 -12.91
N THR A 78 -6.95 -12.79 -11.77
CA THR A 78 -7.73 -13.55 -10.79
C THR A 78 -9.19 -13.09 -10.83
N ASN A 79 -9.97 -13.66 -11.76
CA ASN A 79 -11.40 -13.40 -11.93
C ASN A 79 -12.27 -14.13 -10.87
N TYR A 80 -11.81 -14.18 -9.61
CA TYR A 80 -12.56 -14.75 -8.50
C TYR A 80 -12.86 -13.66 -7.48
N SER A 81 -14.14 -13.55 -7.12
CA SER A 81 -14.63 -12.67 -6.06
C SER A 81 -13.79 -12.86 -4.80
N VAL A 82 -13.09 -11.79 -4.41
CA VAL A 82 -12.25 -11.68 -3.20
C VAL A 82 -12.97 -12.25 -1.97
N ASP A 83 -14.30 -12.12 -1.91
CA ASP A 83 -15.18 -12.69 -0.89
C ASP A 83 -15.13 -14.23 -0.77
N THR A 84 -14.91 -14.97 -1.87
CA THR A 84 -14.89 -16.44 -1.89
C THR A 84 -13.54 -17.00 -1.43
N VAL A 85 -12.44 -16.36 -1.83
CA VAL A 85 -11.09 -16.76 -1.41
C VAL A 85 -10.89 -16.44 0.08
N LEU A 86 -11.39 -15.30 0.56
CA LEU A 86 -11.38 -14.97 1.99
C LEU A 86 -12.24 -15.91 2.84
N GLY A 87 -13.41 -16.33 2.34
CA GLY A 87 -14.27 -17.29 3.02
C GLY A 87 -13.61 -18.67 3.17
N ILE A 88 -12.89 -19.15 2.15
CA ILE A 88 -12.20 -20.44 2.20
C ILE A 88 -11.00 -20.37 3.15
N ILE A 89 -10.18 -19.31 3.06
CA ILE A 89 -8.99 -19.17 3.92
C ILE A 89 -9.37 -18.99 5.39
N ALA A 90 -10.45 -18.27 5.70
CA ALA A 90 -10.93 -18.12 7.08
C ALA A 90 -11.35 -19.46 7.70
N HIS A 91 -12.08 -20.30 6.96
CA HIS A 91 -12.49 -21.62 7.45
C HIS A 91 -11.33 -22.62 7.53
N THR A 92 -10.40 -22.59 6.59
CA THR A 92 -9.21 -23.47 6.62
C THR A 92 -8.25 -23.08 7.74
N SER A 93 -8.05 -21.78 7.98
CA SER A 93 -7.21 -21.28 9.09
C SER A 93 -7.82 -21.57 10.46
N LEU A 94 -9.16 -21.56 10.58
CA LEU A 94 -9.85 -21.91 11.84
C LEU A 94 -9.83 -23.43 12.12
N SER A 95 -9.77 -24.26 11.07
CA SER A 95 -9.68 -25.72 11.22
C SER A 95 -8.25 -26.22 11.47
N LEU A 96 -7.24 -25.45 11.06
CA LEU A 96 -5.83 -25.76 11.29
C LEU A 96 -5.29 -25.16 12.60
N GLY A 97 -6.00 -24.16 13.16
CA GLY A 97 -5.70 -23.56 14.46
C GLY A 97 -6.28 -24.36 15.62
#